data_AF-A0A2L2Z9S4-F1
#
_entry.id   AF-A0A2L2Z9S4-F1
#
_cell.length_a   1.000
_cell.length_b   1.000
_cell.length_c   1.000
_cell.angle_alpha   90.00
_cell.angle_beta   90.00
_cell.angle_gamma   90.00
#
_symmetry.space_group_name_H-M   'P 1'
#
loop_
_entity.id
_entity.type
_entity.pdbx_description
1 polymer ?
#
loop_
_entity_poly.entity_id
_entity_poly.type
_entity_poly.pdbx_seq_one_letter_code
_entity_poly.pdbx_strand_id
1 'polypeptide(L)' 'AKGNYTLRFVQMIYRHGDRAPGELYKNDPNPETLWPLGLGELTELGKMQQY' A
#
# COMPACT_ATOMS: atom_id res chain seq x y z
N ALA A 1 36.29 6.93 18.49
CA ALA A 1 35.11 7.48 19.19
C ALA A 1 34.04 7.79 18.17
N LYS A 2 32.79 7.33 18.35
CA LYS A 2 31.67 7.77 17.49
C LYS A 2 31.40 9.24 17.83
N GLY A 3 31.44 10.12 16.82
CA GLY A 3 31.11 11.54 17.00
C GLY A 3 29.66 11.73 17.47
N ASN A 4 29.39 12.84 18.16
CA ASN A 4 28.03 13.23 18.56
C ASN A 4 27.24 13.67 17.31
N TYR A 5 26.58 12.71 16.64
CA TYR A 5 25.64 13.00 15.57
C TYR A 5 24.22 13.16 16.14
N THR A 6 23.49 14.18 15.66
CA THR A 6 22.09 14.42 16.02
C THR A 6 21.27 14.48 14.74
N LEU A 7 20.21 13.66 14.66
CA LEU A 7 19.25 13.71 13.56
C LEU A 7 18.52 15.06 13.58
N ARG A 8 18.53 15.80 12.47
CA ARG A 8 17.88 17.12 12.37
C ARG A 8 16.57 17.07 11.60
N PHE A 9 16.47 16.23 10.56
CA PHE A 9 15.31 16.15 9.68
C PHE A 9 15.29 14.81 8.95
N VAL A 10 14.09 14.29 8.65
CA VAL A 10 13.87 13.11 7.80
C VAL A 10 12.72 13.42 6.85
N GLN A 11 12.90 13.05 5.58
CA GLN A 11 11.82 12.95 4.59
C GLN A 11 11.78 11.51 4.09
N MET A 12 10.58 10.96 3.94
CA MET A 12 10.37 9.60 3.45
C MET A 12 9.42 9.62 2.25
N ILE A 13 9.78 8.86 1.22
CA ILE A 13 8.92 8.57 0.07
C ILE A 13 8.77 7.05 0.04
N TYR A 14 7.54 6.59 0.17
CA TYR A 14 7.22 5.16 0.19
C TYR A 14 5.95 4.89 -0.62
N ARG A 15 5.83 3.66 -1.11
CA ARG A 15 4.64 3.21 -1.84
C ARG A 15 3.52 2.92 -0.84
N HIS A 16 2.27 3.03 -1.30
CA HIS A 16 1.12 2.47 -0.60
C HIS A 16 1.30 0.95 -0.35
N GLY A 17 0.60 0.44 0.67
CA GLY A 17 0.53 -0.99 0.98
C GLY A 17 -0.22 -1.81 -0.07
N ASP A 18 -0.44 -3.09 0.20
CA ASP A 18 -1.24 -3.96 -0.64
C ASP A 18 -2.64 -3.39 -0.94
N ARG A 19 -3.09 -3.46 -2.19
CA ARG A 19 -4.39 -2.92 -2.65
C ARG A 19 -5.00 -3.83 -3.70
N ALA A 20 -6.32 -3.72 -3.88
CA ALA A 20 -7.01 -4.34 -5.00
C ALA A 20 -6.46 -3.80 -6.36
N PRO A 21 -6.65 -4.56 -7.46
CA PRO A 21 -6.39 -4.07 -8.82
C PRO A 21 -7.09 -2.73 -9.05
N GLY A 22 -6.47 -1.84 -9.82
CA GLY A 22 -7.10 -0.54 -10.12
C GLY A 22 -8.30 -0.67 -11.05
N GLU A 23 -8.24 -1.65 -11.95
CA GLU A 23 -9.29 -1.99 -12.90
C GLU A 23 -9.18 -3.49 -13.24
N LEU A 24 -10.26 -4.04 -13.79
CA LEU A 24 -10.29 -5.40 -14.35
C LEU A 24 -10.29 -5.31 -15.87
N TYR A 25 -9.60 -6.23 -16.52
CA TYR A 25 -9.67 -6.34 -17.98
C TYR A 25 -11.02 -6.96 -18.39
N LYS A 26 -11.43 -6.73 -19.65
CA LYS A 26 -12.77 -7.05 -20.16
C LYS A 26 -13.28 -8.47 -19.86
N ASN A 27 -12.40 -9.46 -19.79
CA ASN A 27 -12.74 -10.87 -19.58
C ASN A 27 -12.03 -11.45 -18.36
N ASP A 28 -11.77 -10.65 -17.32
CA ASP A 28 -11.19 -11.14 -16.08
C ASP A 28 -12.11 -12.20 -15.46
N PRO A 29 -11.61 -13.42 -15.17
CA PRO A 29 -12.42 -14.44 -14.51
C PRO A 29 -12.75 -14.10 -13.06
N ASN A 30 -12.09 -13.08 -12.47
CA ASN A 30 -12.27 -12.64 -11.10
C ASN A 30 -13.15 -11.37 -11.07
N PRO A 31 -14.41 -11.45 -10.66
CA PRO A 31 -15.29 -10.28 -10.63
C PRO A 31 -14.88 -9.29 -9.54
N GLU A 32 -15.27 -8.02 -9.72
CA GLU A 32 -15.00 -6.93 -8.76
C GLU A 32 -15.47 -7.26 -7.34
N THR A 33 -16.56 -8.02 -7.20
CA THR A 33 -17.13 -8.46 -5.93
C THR A 33 -16.17 -9.29 -5.07
N LEU A 34 -15.09 -9.84 -5.65
CA LEU A 34 -14.03 -10.52 -4.88
C LEU A 34 -13.13 -9.54 -4.11
N TRP A 35 -13.19 -8.25 -4.41
CA TRP A 35 -12.49 -7.19 -3.70
C TRP A 35 -13.49 -6.51 -2.76
N PRO A 36 -13.59 -6.93 -1.48
CA PRO A 36 -14.66 -6.51 -0.58
C PRO A 36 -14.63 -5.01 -0.24
N LEU A 37 -13.48 -4.37 -0.44
CA LEU A 37 -13.29 -2.93 -0.25
C LEU A 37 -13.42 -2.13 -1.56
N GLY A 38 -13.59 -2.81 -2.71
CA GLY A 38 -13.62 -2.21 -4.04
C GLY A 38 -12.26 -2.21 -4.75
N LEU A 39 -12.28 -1.91 -6.04
CA LEU A 39 -11.07 -1.77 -6.86
C LEU A 39 -10.24 -0.55 -6.43
N GLY A 40 -8.92 -0.67 -6.52
CA GLY A 40 -7.98 0.39 -6.17
C GLY A 40 -7.76 0.62 -4.66
N GLU A 41 -8.63 0.08 -3.81
CA GLU A 41 -8.57 0.31 -2.36
C GLU A 41 -7.53 -0.57 -1.64
N LEU A 42 -6.97 -0.05 -0.54
CA LEU A 42 -6.05 -0.81 0.33
C LEU A 42 -6.75 -2.01 0.95
N THR A 43 -6.09 -3.17 0.90
CA THR A 43 -6.57 -4.35 1.63
C THR A 43 -6.32 -4.20 3.14
N GLU A 44 -6.94 -5.04 3.97
CA GLU A 44 -6.61 -5.08 5.40
C GLU A 44 -5.12 -5.40 5.63
N LEU A 45 -4.54 -6.25 4.79
CA LEU A 45 -3.10 -6.48 4.79
C LEU A 45 -2.33 -5.20 4.44
N GLY A 46 -2.78 -4.46 3.43
CA GLY A 46 -2.16 -3.19 3.05
C GLY A 46 -2.17 -2.14 4.15
N LYS A 47 -3.24 -2.08 4.95
CA LYS A 47 -3.32 -1.24 6.16
C LYS A 47 -2.29 -1.68 7.20
N MET A 48 -2.20 -2.99 7.48
CA MET A 48 -1.26 -3.56 8.45
C MET A 48 0.21 -3.40 8.04
N GLN A 49 0.52 -3.35 6.75
CA GLN A 49 1.88 -3.10 6.26
C GLN A 49 2.37 -1.67 6.55
N GLN A 50 1.46 -0.76 6.87
CA GLN A 50 1.75 0.66 7.09
C GLN A 50 1.48 1.12 8.53
N TYR A 51 1.00 0.21 9.38
CA TYR A 51 0.76 0.43 10.81
C TYR A 51 2.01 0.06 11.62
#